data_AF-A0A2D4QGB9-F1
#
_entry.id   AF-A0A2D4QGB9-F1
#
_cell.length_a   1.000
_cell.length_b   1.000
_cell.length_c   1.000
_cell.angle_alpha   90.00
_cell.angle_beta   90.00
_cell.angle_gamma   90.00
#
_symmetry.space_group_name_H-M   'P 1'
#
loop_
_entity.id
_entity.type
_entity.pdbx_description
1 polymer ?
#
loop_
_entity_poly.entity_id
_entity_poly.type
_entity_poly.pdbx_seq_one_letter_code
_entity_poly.pdbx_strand_id
1 'polypeptide(L)'
;MPADDVRGAFGCSRARSAPKPAREGHFVRTIAIVNQKGGCGKTTTAINLAAVLAKQGVRTLLVDMDPQSHCAAGLGVPESRIETGIAEAMLSDLDHGFDPGPMLWEVTHGLDLLPSTMMLAGLESPDGGLYALPDRDRRLARVLQECSVRYDICLIDCSPSIGLLTYNALRASTQALIPVETGYFSLRGARRQWGTIQSLIERIARPIQCNMLPTLFNPESRLATRILEALHQHFPEHLLPMMIREHEPLREAASFGQPITEFAPGSEAEQDYVALARWIIEHPPQVQPELLDRRSAASVPPPQVQPSTRVGELALRMQAGFDATPAPPAPPATSETSAEFRSSDASSPGPDPVDAPDYGVVITDQGICFRQPGLPEQSMSISADFNGWSASATPMRFDRARGCFEAIVPLPPGQYRYQVVIDGRSRIDPYNEATVTGETGSSTNCFTLAPTT
;
A
#
# COMPACT_ATOMS: atom_id res chain seq x y z
N MET A 1 -17.97 -32.33 23.39
CA MET A 1 -18.90 -31.29 22.89
C MET A 1 -20.16 -31.30 23.74
N PRO A 2 -20.86 -30.17 23.90
CA PRO A 2 -20.40 -28.78 23.69
C PRO A 2 -19.48 -28.35 24.87
N ALA A 3 -18.79 -27.21 24.90
CA ALA A 3 -18.78 -26.00 24.06
C ALA A 3 -19.97 -25.04 24.26
N ASP A 4 -19.98 -24.31 25.38
CA ASP A 4 -20.63 -23.00 25.49
C ASP A 4 -20.03 -22.15 26.63
N ASP A 5 -20.41 -20.87 26.65
CA ASP A 5 -20.14 -19.82 27.66
C ASP A 5 -18.74 -19.17 27.76
N VAL A 6 -18.35 -18.47 26.68
CA VAL A 6 -17.54 -17.24 26.76
C VAL A 6 -18.20 -16.15 25.91
N ARG A 7 -19.31 -15.58 26.39
CA ARG A 7 -20.03 -14.46 25.72
C ARG A 7 -20.53 -13.42 26.72
N GLY A 8 -19.67 -12.47 27.14
CA GLY A 8 -20.12 -11.44 28.10
C GLY A 8 -19.15 -10.29 28.38
N ALA A 9 -18.82 -9.45 27.39
CA ALA A 9 -18.13 -8.17 27.65
C ALA A 9 -18.33 -7.03 26.61
N PHE A 10 -18.91 -7.29 25.42
CA PHE A 10 -19.00 -6.28 24.34
C PHE A 10 -20.31 -5.47 24.37
N GLY A 11 -20.51 -4.69 25.44
CA GLY A 11 -21.81 -4.06 25.73
C GLY A 11 -21.78 -2.75 26.52
N CYS A 12 -20.95 -1.78 26.14
CA CYS A 12 -21.16 -0.38 26.56
C CYS A 12 -20.48 0.59 25.58
N SER A 13 -21.22 1.57 25.07
CA SER A 13 -20.62 2.82 24.62
C SER A 13 -20.16 3.57 25.87
N ARG A 14 -18.87 3.46 26.21
CA ARG A 14 -18.30 4.18 27.35
C ARG A 14 -18.59 5.67 27.17
N ALA A 15 -19.31 6.25 28.14
CA ALA A 15 -19.55 7.68 28.15
C ALA A 15 -18.18 8.38 28.21
N ARG A 16 -17.86 9.17 27.18
CA ARG A 16 -16.55 9.81 27.02
C ARG A 16 -16.14 10.52 28.30
N SER A 17 -14.91 10.33 28.73
CA SER A 17 -14.37 11.12 29.84
C SER A 17 -14.46 12.61 29.48
N ALA A 18 -14.84 13.45 30.44
CA ALA A 18 -15.12 14.86 30.16
C ALA A 18 -13.87 15.52 29.54
N PRO A 19 -13.99 16.21 28.38
CA PRO A 19 -12.84 16.71 27.65
C PRO A 19 -12.04 17.67 28.54
N LYS A 20 -10.75 17.36 28.73
CA LYS A 20 -9.82 18.24 29.46
C LYS A 20 -9.80 19.61 28.78
N PRO A 21 -9.75 20.72 29.53
CA PRO A 21 -9.93 22.05 28.97
C PRO A 21 -8.91 22.35 27.87
N ALA A 22 -9.40 22.99 26.81
CA ALA A 22 -8.62 23.43 25.67
C ALA A 22 -7.40 24.26 26.09
N ARG A 23 -6.24 23.98 25.48
CA ARG A 23 -5.07 24.86 25.54
C ARG A 23 -5.07 25.77 24.31
N GLU A 24 -5.52 27.00 24.49
CA GLU A 24 -5.43 28.03 23.44
C GLU A 24 -3.99 28.20 22.95
N GLY A 25 -3.80 28.34 21.63
CA GLY A 25 -2.48 28.46 21.01
C GLY A 25 -1.62 27.19 20.95
N HIS A 26 -2.14 26.02 21.37
CA HIS A 26 -1.39 24.77 21.35
C HIS A 26 -1.46 24.05 19.99
N PHE A 27 -0.33 23.87 19.31
CA PHE A 27 -0.24 23.02 18.11
C PHE A 27 0.10 21.57 18.47
N VAL A 28 -0.63 20.61 17.90
CA VAL A 28 -0.36 19.17 18.08
C VAL A 28 0.87 18.74 17.29
N ARG A 29 1.84 18.08 17.93
CA ARG A 29 3.06 17.64 17.25
C ARG A 29 2.77 16.47 16.29
N THR A 30 2.61 16.78 15.01
CA THR A 30 2.30 15.79 13.97
C THR A 30 3.54 15.10 13.39
N ILE A 31 3.52 13.76 13.35
CA ILE A 31 4.56 12.88 12.82
C ILE A 31 3.95 11.88 11.82
N ALA A 32 4.38 11.90 10.55
CA ALA A 32 3.97 10.92 9.55
C ALA A 32 4.87 9.68 9.59
N ILE A 33 4.28 8.49 9.57
CA ILE A 33 4.97 7.20 9.55
C ILE A 33 4.88 6.66 8.11
N VAL A 34 5.97 6.80 7.34
CA VAL A 34 5.92 6.77 5.88
C VAL A 34 7.03 5.92 5.25
N ASN A 35 6.64 4.98 4.38
CA ASN A 35 7.52 4.22 3.50
C ASN A 35 6.68 3.54 2.40
N GLN A 36 7.13 3.64 1.14
CA GLN A 36 6.56 2.97 -0.03
C GLN A 36 6.53 1.43 0.09
N LYS A 37 7.41 0.81 0.89
CA LYS A 37 7.41 -0.64 1.09
C LYS A 37 6.26 -1.08 2.02
N GLY A 38 5.43 -2.02 1.55
CA GLY A 38 4.54 -2.81 2.41
C GLY A 38 5.33 -3.77 3.32
N GLY A 39 4.83 -4.03 4.52
CA GLY A 39 5.45 -4.98 5.47
C GLY A 39 6.62 -4.43 6.31
N CYS A 40 7.12 -3.22 6.08
CA CYS A 40 8.21 -2.63 6.88
C CYS A 40 7.81 -2.18 8.31
N GLY A 41 6.60 -2.52 8.77
CA GLY A 41 6.14 -2.24 10.13
C GLY A 41 5.55 -0.84 10.37
N LYS A 42 4.99 -0.16 9.36
CA LYS A 42 4.38 1.19 9.52
C LYS A 42 3.24 1.20 10.54
N THR A 43 2.14 0.49 10.26
CA THR A 43 0.99 0.35 11.15
C THR A 43 1.38 -0.21 12.51
N THR A 44 2.26 -1.21 12.53
CA THR A 44 2.81 -1.77 13.78
C THR A 44 3.55 -0.72 14.61
N THR A 45 4.31 0.16 13.96
CA THR A 45 4.97 1.30 14.63
C THR A 45 3.92 2.30 15.13
N ALA A 46 2.95 2.65 14.28
CA ALA A 46 1.92 3.65 14.58
C ALA A 46 1.06 3.26 15.79
N ILE A 47 0.48 2.06 15.78
CA ILE A 47 -0.31 1.46 16.86
C ILE A 47 0.48 1.47 18.18
N ASN A 48 1.66 0.85 18.19
CA ASN A 48 2.37 0.57 19.43
C ASN A 48 3.07 1.81 20.01
N LEU A 49 3.59 2.70 19.15
CA LEU A 49 4.09 4.00 19.59
C LEU A 49 2.95 4.86 20.16
N ALA A 50 1.77 4.88 19.53
CA ALA A 50 0.64 5.66 20.03
C ALA A 50 0.17 5.17 21.42
N ALA A 51 0.04 3.86 21.59
CA ALA A 51 -0.36 3.26 22.86
C ALA A 51 0.69 3.46 23.96
N VAL A 52 1.99 3.37 23.66
CA VAL A 52 3.05 3.65 24.63
C VAL A 52 3.07 5.14 25.03
N LEU A 53 2.88 6.07 24.09
CA LEU A 53 2.77 7.51 24.39
C LEU A 53 1.57 7.80 25.30
N ALA A 54 0.40 7.23 25.01
CA ALA A 54 -0.79 7.35 25.86
C ALA A 54 -0.59 6.74 27.25
N LYS A 55 0.05 5.57 27.35
CA LYS A 55 0.43 4.92 28.62
C LYS A 55 1.43 5.75 29.45
N GLN A 56 2.24 6.58 28.79
CA GLN A 56 3.11 7.58 29.42
C GLN A 56 2.40 8.92 29.74
N GLY A 57 1.10 9.03 29.47
CA GLY A 57 0.26 10.20 29.79
C GLY A 57 0.22 11.30 28.72
N VAL A 58 0.82 11.07 27.54
CA VAL A 58 0.78 11.99 26.39
C VAL A 58 -0.58 11.85 25.69
N ARG A 59 -1.34 12.94 25.53
CA ARG A 59 -2.61 12.90 24.77
C ARG A 59 -2.28 12.64 23.30
N THR A 60 -2.64 11.48 22.79
CA THR A 60 -2.19 10.99 21.49
C THR A 60 -3.35 10.76 20.55
N LEU A 61 -3.27 11.34 19.35
CA LEU A 61 -4.13 11.01 18.23
C LEU A 61 -3.37 10.08 17.27
N LEU A 62 -3.98 8.97 16.87
CA LEU A 62 -3.57 8.19 15.72
C LEU A 62 -4.54 8.46 14.57
N VAL A 63 -4.03 8.81 13.40
CA VAL A 63 -4.79 8.90 12.15
C VAL A 63 -4.37 7.77 11.24
N ASP A 64 -5.33 6.96 10.79
CA ASP A 64 -5.09 5.98 9.73
C ASP A 64 -5.28 6.68 8.37
N MET A 65 -4.23 6.70 7.54
CA MET A 65 -4.25 7.19 6.15
C MET A 65 -3.96 6.07 5.14
N ASP A 66 -4.05 4.80 5.54
CA ASP A 66 -4.09 3.64 4.64
C ASP A 66 -5.57 3.24 4.41
N PRO A 67 -6.08 3.22 3.17
CA PRO A 67 -7.44 2.76 2.87
C PRO A 67 -7.76 1.31 3.29
N GLN A 68 -6.78 0.53 3.76
CA GLN A 68 -6.98 -0.81 4.33
C GLN A 68 -7.35 -0.82 5.83
N SER A 69 -7.39 0.33 6.51
CA SER A 69 -7.86 0.47 7.92
C SER A 69 -7.15 -0.44 8.94
N HIS A 70 -5.88 -0.76 8.70
CA HIS A 70 -5.13 -1.67 9.55
C HIS A 70 -4.96 -1.15 11.00
N CYS A 71 -5.05 0.16 11.25
CA CYS A 71 -5.05 0.68 12.63
C CYS A 71 -6.33 0.35 13.39
N ALA A 72 -7.49 0.29 12.72
CA ALA A 72 -8.75 -0.07 13.37
C ALA A 72 -8.73 -1.54 13.80
N ALA A 73 -8.41 -2.45 12.87
CA ALA A 73 -8.29 -3.87 13.14
C ALA A 73 -7.25 -4.17 14.25
N GLY A 74 -6.05 -3.58 14.14
CA GLY A 74 -4.96 -3.77 15.11
C GLY A 74 -5.18 -3.14 16.49
N LEU A 75 -6.25 -2.34 16.66
CA LEU A 75 -6.69 -1.77 17.94
C LEU A 75 -8.08 -2.25 18.37
N GLY A 76 -8.61 -3.30 17.72
CA GLY A 76 -9.87 -3.93 18.10
C GLY A 76 -11.11 -3.06 17.85
N VAL A 77 -10.97 -1.99 17.07
CA VAL A 77 -12.07 -1.11 16.67
C VAL A 77 -12.89 -1.83 15.60
N PRO A 78 -14.20 -2.11 15.83
CA PRO A 78 -14.99 -2.91 14.91
C PRO A 78 -15.34 -2.12 13.64
N GLU A 79 -14.65 -2.42 12.54
CA GLU A 79 -14.83 -1.79 11.22
C GLU A 79 -16.29 -1.63 10.80
N SER A 80 -17.14 -2.62 11.09
CA SER A 80 -18.58 -2.61 10.79
C SER A 80 -19.41 -1.59 11.58
N ARG A 81 -18.78 -0.80 12.46
CA ARG A 81 -19.38 0.35 13.16
C ARG A 81 -18.72 1.69 12.79
N ILE A 82 -17.71 1.70 11.92
CA ILE A 82 -17.03 2.92 11.49
C ILE A 82 -17.89 3.59 10.41
N GLU A 83 -18.88 4.36 10.86
CA GLU A 83 -19.82 5.09 9.98
C GLU A 83 -19.15 6.30 9.28
N THR A 84 -18.14 6.89 9.93
CA THR A 84 -17.33 8.01 9.41
C THR A 84 -15.91 7.97 9.97
N GLY A 85 -14.95 8.60 9.28
CA GLY A 85 -13.55 8.68 9.65
C GLY A 85 -12.82 9.80 8.88
N ILE A 86 -11.53 9.58 8.56
CA ILE A 86 -10.70 10.61 7.91
C ILE A 86 -11.17 10.97 6.49
N ALA A 87 -11.85 10.06 5.79
CA ALA A 87 -12.36 10.28 4.44
C ALA A 87 -13.38 11.42 4.41
N GLU A 88 -14.36 11.36 5.31
CA GLU A 88 -15.43 12.34 5.46
C GLU A 88 -14.89 13.63 6.09
N ALA A 89 -13.95 13.54 7.03
CA ALA A 89 -13.24 14.70 7.58
C ALA A 89 -12.51 15.51 6.48
N MET A 90 -11.78 14.84 5.59
CA MET A 90 -11.07 15.50 4.48
C MET A 90 -12.02 16.11 3.44
N LEU A 91 -13.28 15.66 3.35
CA LEU A 91 -14.32 16.24 2.48
C LEU A 91 -15.19 17.32 3.14
N SER A 92 -15.19 17.41 4.48
CA SER A 92 -16.09 18.30 5.24
C SER A 92 -15.88 19.79 4.93
N ASP A 93 -16.88 20.63 5.19
CA ASP A 93 -16.69 22.07 5.15
C ASP A 93 -15.88 22.52 6.39
N LEU A 94 -14.61 22.84 6.16
CA LEU A 94 -13.66 23.25 7.20
C LEU A 94 -13.57 24.78 7.35
N ASP A 95 -14.46 25.53 6.67
CA ASP A 95 -14.55 26.99 6.72
C ASP A 95 -15.78 27.44 7.54
N HIS A 96 -16.82 26.61 7.62
CA HIS A 96 -18.07 26.88 8.37
C HIS A 96 -18.21 26.11 9.70
N GLY A 97 -17.13 25.47 10.16
CA GLY A 97 -17.03 24.82 11.48
C GLY A 97 -17.14 23.29 11.42
N PHE A 98 -16.12 22.61 11.92
CA PHE A 98 -15.97 21.16 11.88
C PHE A 98 -15.65 20.61 13.28
N ASP A 99 -16.44 19.65 13.76
CA ASP A 99 -16.10 18.87 14.96
C ASP A 99 -15.60 17.48 14.55
N PRO A 100 -14.31 17.13 14.79
CA PRO A 100 -13.84 15.75 14.60
C PRO A 100 -14.42 14.78 15.65
N GLY A 101 -15.09 15.29 16.68
CA GLY A 101 -15.67 14.54 17.79
C GLY A 101 -16.40 13.25 17.40
N PRO A 102 -17.41 13.27 16.51
CA PRO A 102 -18.15 12.07 16.13
C PRO A 102 -17.32 10.99 15.43
N MET A 103 -16.24 11.38 14.74
CA MET A 103 -15.37 10.48 13.95
C MET A 103 -14.27 9.82 14.80
N LEU A 104 -14.03 10.31 16.03
CA LEU A 104 -12.96 9.86 16.92
C LEU A 104 -13.40 8.69 17.80
N TRP A 105 -12.56 7.65 17.86
CA TRP A 105 -12.72 6.46 18.67
C TRP A 105 -11.73 6.47 19.85
N GLU A 106 -12.23 6.56 21.09
CA GLU A 106 -11.42 6.37 22.30
C GLU A 106 -11.04 4.89 22.41
N VAL A 107 -9.80 4.57 22.08
CA VAL A 107 -9.27 3.18 22.07
C VAL A 107 -8.88 2.77 23.49
N THR A 108 -8.08 3.60 24.14
CA THR A 108 -7.69 3.45 25.55
C THR A 108 -7.44 4.86 26.12
N HIS A 109 -7.41 5.04 27.44
CA HIS A 109 -7.39 6.40 28.02
C HIS A 109 -6.17 7.20 27.54
N GLY A 110 -6.41 8.27 26.78
CA GLY A 110 -5.38 9.14 26.21
C GLY A 110 -4.92 8.77 24.80
N LEU A 111 -5.49 7.72 24.18
CA LEU A 111 -5.34 7.37 22.77
C LEU A 111 -6.69 7.40 22.06
N ASP A 112 -6.86 8.36 21.15
CA ASP A 112 -7.96 8.36 20.19
C ASP A 112 -7.46 7.92 18.81
N LEU A 113 -8.28 7.16 18.08
CA LEU A 113 -8.10 6.82 16.67
C LEU A 113 -9.08 7.66 15.83
N LEU A 114 -8.58 8.29 14.77
CA LEU A 114 -9.35 8.76 13.62
C LEU A 114 -9.15 7.74 12.48
N PRO A 115 -10.09 6.80 12.27
CA PRO A 115 -9.89 5.66 11.37
C PRO A 115 -10.06 6.04 9.90
N SER A 116 -9.59 5.15 9.03
CA SER A 116 -9.89 5.16 7.59
C SER A 116 -10.97 4.14 7.25
N THR A 117 -11.54 4.28 6.06
CA THR A 117 -12.42 3.29 5.43
C THR A 117 -11.98 3.11 3.97
N MET A 118 -12.52 2.10 3.28
CA MET A 118 -12.26 1.89 1.85
C MET A 118 -12.65 3.09 0.96
N MET A 119 -13.49 4.02 1.44
CA MET A 119 -13.79 5.29 0.76
C MET A 119 -12.54 6.15 0.53
N LEU A 120 -11.51 6.02 1.39
CA LEU A 120 -10.24 6.74 1.27
C LEU A 120 -9.48 6.37 -0.01
N ALA A 121 -9.66 5.16 -0.55
CA ALA A 121 -9.08 4.78 -1.85
C ALA A 121 -9.78 5.50 -3.02
N GLY A 122 -11.10 5.69 -2.94
CA GLY A 122 -11.85 6.50 -3.91
C GLY A 122 -11.42 7.96 -3.90
N LEU A 123 -11.09 8.50 -2.72
CA LEU A 123 -10.57 9.86 -2.55
C LEU A 123 -9.21 10.11 -3.19
N GLU A 124 -8.31 9.12 -3.26
CA GLU A 124 -7.01 9.24 -3.95
C GLU A 124 -7.10 9.05 -5.47
N SER A 125 -8.25 8.61 -6.01
CA SER A 125 -8.42 8.48 -7.47
C SER A 125 -8.45 9.86 -8.16
N PRO A 126 -8.01 9.99 -9.43
CA PRO A 126 -7.95 11.28 -10.13
C PRO A 126 -9.29 12.01 -10.26
N ASP A 127 -10.39 11.26 -10.33
CA ASP A 127 -11.77 11.76 -10.39
C ASP A 127 -12.46 11.77 -9.00
N GLY A 128 -11.71 11.41 -7.95
CA GLY A 128 -12.16 11.39 -6.57
C GLY A 128 -12.42 12.78 -6.00
N GLY A 129 -13.34 12.88 -5.04
CA GLY A 129 -13.79 14.16 -4.47
C GLY A 129 -12.68 15.06 -3.92
N LEU A 130 -11.53 14.49 -3.53
CA LEU A 130 -10.37 15.26 -3.11
C LEU A 130 -9.77 16.10 -4.25
N TYR A 131 -9.76 15.60 -5.49
CA TYR A 131 -9.15 16.31 -6.63
C TYR A 131 -9.92 17.57 -7.05
N ALA A 132 -11.22 17.65 -6.75
CA ALA A 132 -12.05 18.82 -7.02
C ALA A 132 -11.81 19.99 -6.05
N LEU A 133 -11.22 19.75 -4.87
CA LEU A 133 -11.04 20.78 -3.85
C LEU A 133 -9.83 21.69 -4.16
N PRO A 134 -9.95 23.02 -3.95
CA PRO A 134 -8.85 23.96 -4.22
C PRO A 134 -7.68 23.79 -3.23
N ASP A 135 -7.96 23.30 -2.02
CA ASP A 135 -7.04 23.03 -0.93
C ASP A 135 -6.75 21.52 -0.75
N ARG A 136 -6.99 20.71 -1.80
CA ARG A 136 -6.75 19.25 -1.84
C ARG A 136 -5.38 18.78 -1.36
N ASP A 137 -4.40 19.67 -1.42
CA ASP A 137 -2.99 19.47 -1.08
C ASP A 137 -2.66 19.75 0.40
N ARG A 138 -3.66 20.12 1.22
CA ARG A 138 -3.53 20.43 2.65
C ARG A 138 -4.74 20.06 3.52
N ARG A 139 -5.72 19.31 3.00
CA ARG A 139 -6.99 18.98 3.70
C ARG A 139 -6.74 18.33 5.07
N LEU A 140 -5.81 17.39 5.17
CA LEU A 140 -5.46 16.76 6.45
C LEU A 140 -4.86 17.78 7.44
N ALA A 141 -4.07 18.74 6.98
CA ALA A 141 -3.50 19.76 7.85
C ALA A 141 -4.61 20.64 8.48
N ARG A 142 -5.65 20.97 7.71
CA ARG A 142 -6.84 21.68 8.21
C ARG A 142 -7.63 20.84 9.22
N VAL A 143 -7.90 19.57 8.91
CA VAL A 143 -8.55 18.63 9.86
C VAL A 143 -7.77 18.55 11.19
N LEU A 144 -6.43 18.51 11.12
CA LEU A 144 -5.59 18.46 12.31
C LEU A 144 -5.46 19.79 13.07
N GLN A 145 -5.75 20.94 12.45
CA GLN A 145 -5.88 22.21 13.18
C GLN A 145 -7.07 22.16 14.15
N GLU A 146 -8.23 21.65 13.73
CA GLU A 146 -9.40 21.48 14.61
C GLU A 146 -9.18 20.40 15.70
N CYS A 147 -8.41 19.35 15.40
CA CYS A 147 -7.96 18.38 16.42
C CYS A 147 -6.94 18.95 17.42
N SER A 148 -6.16 19.98 17.04
CA SER A 148 -4.88 20.33 17.69
C SER A 148 -4.96 20.61 19.19
N VAL A 149 -6.10 21.15 19.63
CA VAL A 149 -6.34 21.57 21.02
C VAL A 149 -6.47 20.38 21.98
N ARG A 150 -6.87 19.22 21.46
CA ARG A 150 -7.18 18.00 22.23
C ARG A 150 -5.94 17.14 22.52
N TYR A 151 -4.89 17.24 21.71
CA TYR A 151 -3.75 16.31 21.72
C TYR A 151 -2.40 17.01 21.90
N ASP A 152 -1.42 16.27 22.40
CA ASP A 152 -0.01 16.68 22.50
C ASP A 152 0.79 16.17 21.28
N ILE A 153 0.53 14.93 20.84
CA ILE A 153 1.16 14.31 19.66
C ILE A 153 0.08 13.73 18.72
N CYS A 154 0.29 13.86 17.41
CA CYS A 154 -0.47 13.18 16.37
C CYS A 154 0.46 12.28 15.57
N LEU A 155 0.13 10.99 15.44
CA LEU A 155 0.78 10.06 14.53
C LEU A 155 -0.12 9.84 13.32
N ILE A 156 0.47 9.73 12.13
CA ILE A 156 -0.27 9.39 10.90
C ILE A 156 0.34 8.12 10.30
N ASP A 157 -0.40 7.02 10.30
CA ASP A 157 0.03 5.82 9.56
C ASP A 157 -0.26 6.03 8.07
N CYS A 158 0.78 6.05 7.24
CA CYS A 158 0.61 6.28 5.80
C CYS A 158 0.44 4.95 5.07
N SER A 159 -0.33 4.95 3.97
CA SER A 159 -0.34 3.85 3.01
C SER A 159 1.07 3.53 2.45
N PRO A 160 1.27 2.38 1.78
CA PRO A 160 2.42 2.17 0.90
C PRO A 160 2.32 2.95 -0.43
N SER A 161 1.20 3.62 -0.74
CA SER A 161 1.08 4.46 -1.95
C SER A 161 1.87 5.76 -1.81
N ILE A 162 2.43 6.23 -2.92
CA ILE A 162 2.97 7.59 -3.02
C ILE A 162 2.05 8.35 -3.98
N GLY A 163 1.09 9.04 -3.37
CA GLY A 163 0.05 9.81 -4.03
C GLY A 163 -0.37 11.03 -3.20
N LEU A 164 -1.62 11.46 -3.37
CA LEU A 164 -2.16 12.66 -2.73
C LEU A 164 -2.40 12.49 -1.22
N LEU A 165 -2.65 11.28 -0.74
CA LEU A 165 -2.80 10.95 0.69
C LEU A 165 -1.47 11.10 1.43
N THR A 166 -0.42 10.44 0.95
CA THR A 166 0.93 10.53 1.52
C THR A 166 1.51 11.95 1.41
N TYR A 167 1.14 12.72 0.38
CA TYR A 167 1.48 14.15 0.29
C TYR A 167 0.76 14.99 1.38
N ASN A 168 -0.54 14.74 1.62
CA ASN A 168 -1.28 15.37 2.71
C ASN A 168 -0.67 15.02 4.08
N ALA A 169 -0.33 13.75 4.32
CA ALA A 169 0.31 13.28 5.55
C ALA A 169 1.65 13.97 5.82
N LEU A 170 2.55 14.02 4.83
CA LEU A 170 3.81 14.72 4.93
C LEU A 170 3.62 16.23 5.18
N ARG A 171 2.70 16.89 4.45
CA ARG A 171 2.50 18.35 4.61
C ARG A 171 1.93 18.73 5.97
N ALA A 172 1.00 17.94 6.50
CA ALA A 172 0.44 18.13 7.84
C ALA A 172 1.48 17.88 8.95
N SER A 173 2.59 17.20 8.63
CA SER A 173 3.60 16.78 9.59
C SER A 173 4.71 17.80 9.82
N THR A 174 5.30 17.74 11.01
CA THR A 174 6.55 18.42 11.38
C THR A 174 7.77 17.50 11.26
N GLN A 175 7.55 16.19 11.43
CA GLN A 175 8.58 15.15 11.37
C GLN A 175 8.06 13.98 10.51
N ALA A 176 8.96 13.28 9.83
CA ALA A 176 8.67 12.04 9.13
C ALA A 176 9.50 10.90 9.77
N LEU A 177 8.82 9.86 10.24
CA LEU A 177 9.41 8.63 10.74
C LEU A 177 9.34 7.59 9.60
N ILE A 178 10.48 6.99 9.27
CA ILE A 178 10.62 6.10 8.12
C ILE A 178 11.03 4.72 8.62
N PRO A 179 10.10 3.77 8.82
CA PRO A 179 10.41 2.39 9.15
C PRO A 179 11.21 1.72 8.02
N VAL A 180 12.40 1.18 8.35
CA VAL A 180 13.31 0.49 7.43
C VAL A 180 13.60 -0.90 7.98
N GLU A 181 12.92 -1.89 7.40
CA GLU A 181 13.16 -3.32 7.63
C GLU A 181 14.65 -3.66 7.41
N THR A 182 15.29 -4.46 8.27
CA THR A 182 16.70 -4.88 8.07
C THR A 182 16.86 -6.20 7.27
N GLY A 183 15.94 -6.47 6.34
CA GLY A 183 15.89 -7.69 5.51
C GLY A 183 16.62 -7.59 4.17
N TYR A 184 16.79 -8.73 3.46
CA TYR A 184 17.69 -8.90 2.30
C TYR A 184 17.65 -7.81 1.22
N PHE A 185 16.47 -7.30 0.87
CA PHE A 185 16.32 -6.29 -0.20
C PHE A 185 16.44 -4.84 0.30
N SER A 186 16.53 -4.61 1.61
CA SER A 186 16.23 -3.32 2.22
C SER A 186 17.24 -2.22 1.95
N LEU A 187 18.56 -2.47 1.90
CA LEU A 187 19.53 -1.37 1.69
C LEU A 187 19.33 -0.66 0.34
N ARG A 188 19.04 -1.43 -0.73
CA ARG A 188 18.67 -0.86 -2.04
C ARG A 188 17.27 -0.24 -2.01
N GLY A 189 16.32 -0.87 -1.32
CA GLY A 189 14.97 -0.34 -1.10
C GLY A 189 14.99 1.03 -0.41
N ALA A 190 15.63 1.13 0.76
CA ALA A 190 15.78 2.30 1.59
C ALA A 190 16.41 3.47 0.82
N ARG A 191 17.48 3.24 0.04
CA ARG A 191 18.07 4.31 -0.80
C ARG A 191 17.08 4.87 -1.84
N ARG A 192 16.24 4.02 -2.46
CA ARG A 192 15.18 4.46 -3.40
C ARG A 192 14.00 5.13 -2.69
N GLN A 193 13.56 4.57 -1.57
CA GLN A 193 12.47 5.08 -0.73
C GLN A 193 12.83 6.47 -0.18
N TRP A 194 14.04 6.62 0.36
CA TRP A 194 14.60 7.89 0.82
C TRP A 194 14.58 8.95 -0.27
N GLY A 195 15.15 8.66 -1.45
CA GLY A 195 15.12 9.62 -2.57
C GLY A 195 13.71 10.04 -2.98
N THR A 196 12.76 9.09 -2.97
CA THR A 196 11.36 9.41 -3.30
C THR A 196 10.69 10.26 -2.22
N ILE A 197 10.96 10.01 -0.94
CA ILE A 197 10.44 10.79 0.19
C ILE A 197 11.06 12.21 0.20
N GLN A 198 12.37 12.34 -0.05
CA GLN A 198 13.02 13.65 -0.18
C GLN A 198 12.40 14.48 -1.32
N SER A 199 12.18 13.89 -2.51
CA SER A 199 11.53 14.60 -3.61
C SER A 199 10.04 14.93 -3.40
N LEU A 200 9.37 14.35 -2.41
CA LEU A 200 8.06 14.83 -1.95
C LEU A 200 8.21 16.05 -1.03
N ILE A 201 9.18 16.01 -0.11
CA ILE A 201 9.43 17.07 0.87
C ILE A 201 9.97 18.35 0.19
N GLU A 202 10.85 18.20 -0.80
CA GLU A 202 11.29 19.28 -1.70
C GLU A 202 10.09 20.00 -2.33
N ARG A 203 9.07 19.26 -2.78
CA ARG A 203 7.85 19.82 -3.39
C ARG A 203 6.88 20.44 -2.39
N ILE A 204 6.91 20.02 -1.14
CA ILE A 204 6.16 20.66 -0.03
C ILE A 204 6.77 22.02 0.31
N ALA A 205 8.02 22.28 -0.07
CA ALA A 205 8.75 23.53 0.14
C ALA A 205 8.81 23.97 1.63
N ARG A 206 8.79 22.99 2.55
CA ARG A 206 8.92 23.20 4.00
C ARG A 206 9.90 22.17 4.59
N PRO A 207 10.71 22.54 5.60
CA PRO A 207 11.56 21.57 6.29
C PRO A 207 10.69 20.60 7.10
N ILE A 208 10.85 19.30 6.82
CA ILE A 208 10.26 18.19 7.57
C ILE A 208 11.42 17.34 8.09
N GLN A 209 11.55 17.20 9.41
CA GLN A 209 12.66 16.43 9.99
C GLN A 209 12.44 14.93 9.74
N CYS A 210 13.31 14.34 8.91
CA CYS A 210 13.23 12.92 8.58
C CYS A 210 14.15 12.09 9.48
N ASN A 211 13.60 11.04 10.09
CA ASN A 211 14.36 10.06 10.89
C ASN A 211 14.01 8.64 10.41
N MET A 212 15.01 7.79 10.19
CA MET A 212 14.87 6.38 9.84
C MET A 212 14.86 5.52 11.10
N LEU A 213 13.85 4.66 11.23
CA LEU A 213 13.74 3.66 12.30
C LEU A 213 14.07 2.27 11.74
N PRO A 214 15.17 1.62 12.14
CA PRO A 214 15.39 0.21 11.81
C PRO A 214 14.27 -0.64 12.43
N THR A 215 13.59 -1.45 11.63
CA THR A 215 12.50 -2.33 12.07
C THR A 215 12.77 -3.78 11.68
N LEU A 216 12.09 -4.72 12.36
CA LEU A 216 12.25 -6.16 12.16
C LEU A 216 13.73 -6.59 12.27
N PHE A 217 14.43 -6.02 13.26
CA PHE A 217 15.84 -6.33 13.50
C PHE A 217 15.99 -7.64 14.27
N ASN A 218 16.53 -8.66 13.59
CA ASN A 218 16.99 -9.90 14.20
C ASN A 218 18.50 -9.79 14.49
N PRO A 219 18.95 -9.78 15.76
CA PRO A 219 20.36 -9.61 16.12
C PRO A 219 21.26 -10.79 15.73
N GLU A 220 20.71 -11.99 15.55
CA GLU A 220 21.45 -13.18 15.11
C GLU A 220 21.73 -13.15 13.60
N SER A 221 20.91 -12.41 12.85
CA SER A 221 21.07 -12.24 11.41
C SER A 221 22.25 -11.34 11.07
N ARG A 222 23.38 -11.96 10.74
CA ARG A 222 24.59 -11.29 10.17
C ARG A 222 24.28 -10.38 8.98
N LEU A 223 23.17 -10.63 8.27
CA LEU A 223 22.69 -9.79 7.18
C LEU A 223 22.02 -8.51 7.71
N ALA A 224 21.17 -8.62 8.73
CA ALA A 224 20.58 -7.47 9.40
C ALA A 224 21.65 -6.57 10.04
N THR A 225 22.67 -7.15 10.68
CA THR A 225 23.81 -6.40 11.22
C THR A 225 24.51 -5.56 10.15
N ARG A 226 24.90 -6.17 9.03
CA ARG A 226 25.55 -5.48 7.89
C ARG A 226 24.67 -4.41 7.25
N ILE A 227 23.36 -4.62 7.22
CA ILE A 227 22.40 -3.65 6.69
C ILE A 227 22.30 -2.45 7.64
N LEU A 228 22.25 -2.68 8.95
CA LEU A 228 22.27 -1.61 9.97
C LEU A 228 23.57 -0.80 9.92
N GLU A 229 24.72 -1.47 9.83
CA GLU A 229 26.04 -0.85 9.62
C GLU A 229 26.04 0.04 8.37
N ALA A 230 25.53 -0.47 7.25
CA ALA A 230 25.47 0.26 5.99
C ALA A 230 24.48 1.44 6.04
N LEU A 231 23.33 1.31 6.71
CA LEU A 231 22.40 2.42 6.95
C LEU A 231 23.06 3.52 7.78
N HIS A 232 23.79 3.16 8.85
CA HIS A 232 24.49 4.12 9.70
C HIS A 232 25.60 4.86 8.94
N GLN A 233 26.33 4.17 8.07
CA GLN A 233 27.35 4.78 7.20
C GLN A 233 26.77 5.73 6.13
N HIS A 234 25.56 5.47 5.62
CA HIS A 234 24.95 6.26 4.54
C HIS A 234 24.02 7.38 5.04
N PHE A 235 23.45 7.24 6.24
CA PHE A 235 22.42 8.13 6.78
C PHE A 235 22.65 8.50 8.27
N PRO A 236 23.88 8.86 8.70
CA PRO A 236 24.20 9.03 10.12
C PRO A 236 23.38 10.11 10.83
N GLU A 237 22.98 11.17 10.14
CA GLU A 237 22.16 12.27 10.67
C GLU A 237 20.65 11.96 10.71
N HIS A 238 20.23 10.85 10.10
CA HIS A 238 18.81 10.46 10.01
C HIS A 238 18.51 9.13 10.72
N LEU A 239 19.49 8.24 10.88
CA LEU A 239 19.26 6.94 11.53
C LEU A 239 19.06 7.10 13.04
N LEU A 240 17.94 6.59 13.55
CA LEU A 240 17.67 6.60 14.98
C LEU A 240 18.64 5.69 15.75
N PRO A 241 18.98 6.03 17.01
CA PRO A 241 19.91 5.26 17.83
C PRO A 241 19.31 3.99 18.45
N MET A 242 18.01 3.73 18.25
CA MET A 242 17.33 2.47 18.60
C MET A 242 16.70 1.82 17.37
N MET A 243 16.44 0.52 17.47
CA MET A 243 15.66 -0.27 16.51
C MET A 243 14.41 -0.86 17.18
N ILE A 244 13.43 -1.24 16.36
CA ILE A 244 12.40 -2.22 16.77
C ILE A 244 12.85 -3.59 16.29
N ARG A 245 13.04 -4.53 17.23
CA ARG A 245 13.46 -5.90 16.90
C ARG A 245 12.30 -6.73 16.34
N GLU A 246 12.62 -7.86 15.74
CA GLU A 246 11.60 -8.83 15.35
C GLU A 246 11.08 -9.55 16.61
N HIS A 247 9.82 -9.28 17.00
CA HIS A 247 9.17 -9.87 18.16
C HIS A 247 7.88 -10.58 17.76
N GLU A 248 7.75 -11.86 18.11
CA GLU A 248 6.53 -12.65 17.89
C GLU A 248 5.29 -12.04 18.58
N PRO A 249 5.34 -11.54 19.84
CA PRO A 249 4.21 -10.87 20.48
C PRO A 249 3.64 -9.66 19.72
N LEU A 250 4.39 -8.97 18.85
CA LEU A 250 3.85 -7.89 18.02
C LEU A 250 2.94 -8.40 16.90
N ARG A 251 3.15 -9.65 16.46
CA ARG A 251 2.34 -10.32 15.44
C ARG A 251 1.06 -10.89 16.04
N GLU A 252 1.16 -11.44 17.25
CA GLU A 252 0.01 -11.92 18.01
C GLU A 252 -0.90 -10.78 18.46
N ALA A 253 -0.34 -9.71 19.06
CA ALA A 253 -1.09 -8.54 19.52
C ALA A 253 -1.99 -7.96 18.41
N ALA A 254 -1.46 -7.83 17.20
CA ALA A 254 -2.21 -7.38 16.03
C ALA A 254 -3.36 -8.32 15.64
N SER A 255 -3.23 -9.65 15.82
CA SER A 255 -4.33 -10.60 15.54
C SER A 255 -5.41 -10.64 16.64
N PHE A 256 -5.07 -10.23 17.87
CA PHE A 256 -6.03 -10.05 18.96
C PHE A 256 -6.66 -8.64 18.98
N GLY A 257 -6.25 -7.74 18.08
CA GLY A 257 -6.71 -6.36 18.03
C GLY A 257 -6.27 -5.55 19.25
N GLN A 258 -5.05 -5.75 19.73
CA GLN A 258 -4.52 -5.12 20.94
C GLN A 258 -3.15 -4.48 20.67
N PRO A 259 -2.85 -3.31 21.28
CA PRO A 259 -1.48 -2.81 21.33
C PRO A 259 -0.63 -3.64 22.29
N ILE A 260 0.69 -3.65 22.07
CA ILE A 260 1.65 -4.43 22.89
C ILE A 260 1.62 -4.06 24.38
N THR A 261 1.23 -2.82 24.68
CA THR A 261 1.03 -2.28 26.03
C THR A 261 -0.06 -2.98 26.84
N GLU A 262 -1.00 -3.65 26.16
CA GLU A 262 -2.13 -4.41 26.72
C GLU A 262 -1.95 -5.92 26.49
N PHE A 263 -1.47 -6.34 25.31
CA PHE A 263 -1.25 -7.76 24.99
C PHE A 263 -0.09 -8.39 25.77
N ALA A 264 1.07 -7.73 25.83
CA ALA A 264 2.27 -8.24 26.51
C ALA A 264 2.99 -7.13 27.30
N PRO A 265 2.37 -6.58 28.36
CA PRO A 265 2.93 -5.49 29.14
C PRO A 265 4.28 -5.87 29.78
N GLY A 266 5.26 -4.96 29.66
CA GLY A 266 6.62 -5.16 30.16
C GLY A 266 7.53 -6.01 29.26
N SER A 267 7.01 -6.58 28.18
CA SER A 267 7.79 -7.36 27.21
C SER A 267 8.91 -6.54 26.54
N GLU A 268 9.90 -7.24 26.00
CA GLU A 268 10.97 -6.59 25.21
C GLU A 268 10.43 -5.82 23.99
N ALA A 269 9.28 -6.26 23.45
CA ALA A 269 8.54 -5.54 22.42
C ALA A 269 7.98 -4.19 22.90
N GLU A 270 7.40 -4.12 24.10
CA GLU A 270 7.02 -2.83 24.70
C GLU A 270 8.27 -1.97 24.98
N GLN A 271 9.36 -2.56 25.45
CA GLN A 271 10.60 -1.83 25.79
C GLN A 271 11.22 -1.13 24.56
N ASP A 272 11.23 -1.76 23.38
CA ASP A 272 11.68 -1.13 22.14
C ASP A 272 10.84 0.11 21.79
N TYR A 273 9.50 0.03 21.94
CA TYR A 273 8.62 1.18 21.73
C TYR A 273 8.69 2.24 22.84
N VAL A 274 8.99 1.86 24.09
CA VAL A 274 9.29 2.79 25.20
C VAL A 274 10.56 3.59 24.93
N ALA A 275 11.59 2.98 24.33
CA ALA A 275 12.79 3.68 23.91
C ALA A 275 12.51 4.69 22.78
N LEU A 276 11.71 4.29 21.78
CA LEU A 276 11.28 5.18 20.68
C LEU A 276 10.40 6.34 21.18
N ALA A 277 9.42 6.06 22.03
CA ALA A 277 8.53 7.06 22.63
C ALA A 277 9.31 8.09 23.46
N ARG A 278 10.25 7.63 24.29
CA ARG A 278 11.15 8.50 25.06
C ARG A 278 11.98 9.39 24.14
N TRP A 279 12.65 8.81 23.12
CA TRP A 279 13.45 9.60 22.19
C TRP A 279 12.61 10.66 21.47
N ILE A 280 11.40 10.30 21.03
CA ILE A 280 10.46 11.25 20.43
C ILE A 280 10.16 12.40 21.41
N ILE A 281 9.76 12.11 22.65
CA ILE A 281 9.48 13.14 23.67
C ILE A 281 10.70 14.06 23.90
N GLU A 282 11.90 13.49 24.00
CA GLU A 282 13.16 14.21 24.23
C GLU A 282 13.63 15.05 23.02
N HIS A 283 13.22 14.70 21.80
CA HIS A 283 13.67 15.34 20.54
C HIS A 283 12.51 16.02 19.80
N PRO A 284 11.95 17.14 20.32
CA PRO A 284 10.91 17.92 19.64
C PRO A 284 11.42 18.55 18.33
N PRO A 285 10.53 18.77 17.34
CA PRO A 285 10.89 19.39 16.07
C PRO A 285 11.43 20.80 16.29
N GLN A 286 12.57 21.11 15.66
CA GLN A 286 13.18 22.45 15.67
C GLN A 286 12.41 23.47 14.81
N VAL A 287 11.47 23.00 13.98
CA VAL A 287 10.67 23.83 13.08
C VAL A 287 9.34 24.17 13.75
N GLN A 288 9.07 25.46 13.99
CA GLN A 288 7.81 25.87 14.58
C GLN A 288 6.63 25.74 13.60
N PRO A 289 5.43 25.35 14.08
CA PRO A 289 4.30 25.03 13.20
C PRO A 289 3.63 26.22 12.51
N GLU A 290 3.87 27.45 12.98
CA GLU A 290 3.26 28.71 12.50
C GLU A 290 3.47 28.99 10.99
N LEU A 291 4.38 28.24 10.36
CA LEU A 291 4.61 28.21 8.92
C LEU A 291 3.52 27.46 8.11
N LEU A 292 2.56 26.78 8.76
CA LEU A 292 1.46 26.09 8.08
C LEU A 292 0.42 27.07 7.50
N ASP A 293 0.10 28.15 8.22
CA ASP A 293 -0.91 29.14 7.81
C ASP A 293 -0.37 30.24 6.87
N ARG A 294 0.96 30.45 6.82
CA ARG A 294 1.54 31.65 6.22
C ARG A 294 2.06 31.46 4.79
N ARG A 295 1.12 31.54 3.86
CA ARG A 295 1.30 31.90 2.43
C ARG A 295 2.31 31.06 1.61
N SER A 296 1.90 29.87 1.18
CA SER A 296 2.34 29.33 -0.13
C SER A 296 1.28 29.66 -1.20
N ALA A 297 1.35 30.88 -1.75
CA ALA A 297 0.40 31.41 -2.77
C ALA A 297 0.69 30.93 -4.20
N ALA A 298 1.36 29.79 -4.34
CA ALA A 298 1.58 29.08 -5.60
C ALA A 298 1.24 27.61 -5.35
N SER A 299 0.14 27.13 -5.96
CA SER A 299 -0.21 25.72 -5.99
C SER A 299 0.72 24.98 -6.96
N VAL A 300 1.90 24.59 -6.47
CA VAL A 300 2.68 23.54 -7.13
C VAL A 300 1.73 22.33 -7.26
N PRO A 301 1.42 21.84 -8.48
CA PRO A 301 0.49 20.74 -8.61
C PRO A 301 1.04 19.52 -7.85
N PRO A 302 0.18 18.71 -7.19
CA PRO A 302 0.61 17.44 -6.62
C PRO A 302 1.22 16.54 -7.72
N PRO A 303 2.02 15.53 -7.36
CA PRO A 303 2.51 14.57 -8.35
C PRO A 303 1.32 14.00 -9.16
N GLN A 304 1.40 14.07 -10.49
CA GLN A 304 0.45 13.34 -11.33
C GLN A 304 0.65 11.86 -11.07
N VAL A 305 -0.37 11.22 -10.51
CA VAL A 305 -0.36 9.78 -10.26
C VAL A 305 -0.43 9.08 -11.62
N GLN A 306 0.71 8.56 -12.09
CA GLN A 306 0.66 7.44 -13.02
C GLN A 306 0.11 6.24 -12.23
N PRO A 307 -1.03 5.65 -12.61
CA PRO A 307 -1.69 4.63 -11.81
C PRO A 307 -0.85 3.34 -11.80
N SER A 308 -0.09 3.16 -10.71
CA SER A 308 0.80 2.01 -10.51
C SER A 308 0.07 0.74 -10.03
N THR A 309 -1.24 0.82 -9.81
CA THR A 309 -2.09 -0.29 -9.36
C THR A 309 -3.40 -0.35 -10.17
N ARG A 310 -3.67 -1.51 -10.80
CA ARG A 310 -4.90 -1.76 -11.59
C ARG A 310 -6.21 -1.61 -10.78
N VAL A 311 -6.14 -1.62 -9.45
CA VAL A 311 -7.29 -1.51 -8.54
C VAL A 311 -8.02 -0.17 -8.71
N GLY A 312 -7.29 0.95 -8.80
CA GLY A 312 -7.90 2.27 -9.01
C GLY A 312 -8.55 2.41 -10.40
N GLU A 313 -7.93 1.81 -11.42
CA GLU A 313 -8.47 1.77 -12.79
C GLU A 313 -9.75 0.93 -12.88
N LEU A 314 -9.85 -0.15 -12.09
CA LEU A 314 -11.04 -0.99 -12.03
C LEU A 314 -12.21 -0.28 -11.34
N ALA A 315 -11.96 0.45 -10.24
CA ALA A 315 -12.98 1.22 -9.54
C ALA A 315 -13.64 2.28 -10.45
N LEU A 316 -12.83 3.02 -11.22
CA LEU A 316 -13.32 4.00 -12.20
C LEU A 316 -14.19 3.35 -13.29
N ARG A 317 -13.78 2.18 -13.80
CA ARG A 317 -14.54 1.43 -14.83
C ARG A 317 -15.86 0.86 -14.30
N MET A 318 -16.00 0.64 -12.99
CA MET A 318 -17.27 0.22 -12.38
C MET A 318 -18.23 1.38 -12.13
N GLN A 319 -17.74 2.63 -11.98
CA GLN A 319 -18.58 3.82 -11.84
C GLN A 319 -19.08 4.35 -13.19
N ALA A 320 -18.31 4.23 -14.27
CA ALA A 320 -18.74 4.60 -15.63
C ALA A 320 -19.74 3.59 -16.28
N GLY A 321 -20.39 2.74 -15.47
CA GLY A 321 -21.08 1.52 -15.90
C GLY A 321 -22.58 1.64 -16.19
N PHE A 322 -23.17 2.84 -16.23
CA PHE A 322 -24.56 3.08 -16.63
C PHE A 322 -24.67 4.30 -17.55
N ASP A 323 -25.54 4.19 -18.56
CA ASP A 323 -25.89 5.18 -19.61
C ASP A 323 -24.88 5.43 -20.76
N ALA A 324 -24.70 4.41 -21.62
CA ALA A 324 -24.37 4.61 -23.04
C ALA A 324 -24.85 3.43 -23.93
N THR A 325 -25.71 3.69 -24.91
CA THR A 325 -26.08 2.73 -25.96
C THR A 325 -25.15 2.83 -27.18
N PRO A 326 -24.68 1.71 -27.77
CA PRO A 326 -23.74 1.75 -28.89
C PRO A 326 -24.42 2.02 -30.25
N ALA A 327 -23.76 2.80 -31.10
CA ALA A 327 -24.15 3.07 -32.49
C ALA A 327 -23.46 2.09 -33.48
N PRO A 328 -24.03 1.83 -34.67
CA PRO A 328 -23.52 0.83 -35.62
C PRO A 328 -22.34 1.34 -36.49
N PRO A 329 -21.48 0.43 -37.01
CA PRO A 329 -20.33 0.77 -37.84
C PRO A 329 -20.67 0.96 -39.34
N ALA A 330 -19.78 1.64 -40.06
CA ALA A 330 -19.85 1.91 -41.50
C ALA A 330 -19.02 0.89 -42.33
N PRO A 331 -19.28 0.72 -43.65
CA PRO A 331 -18.69 -0.33 -44.48
C PRO A 331 -17.28 0.01 -45.04
N PRO A 332 -16.50 -1.01 -45.46
CA PRO A 332 -15.16 -0.82 -46.04
C PRO A 332 -15.17 -0.43 -47.52
N ALA A 333 -14.05 0.13 -48.00
CA ALA A 333 -13.78 0.39 -49.42
C ALA A 333 -12.72 -0.56 -49.99
N THR A 334 -12.77 -0.80 -51.30
CA THR A 334 -11.99 -1.82 -52.03
C THR A 334 -10.81 -1.25 -52.82
N SER A 335 -9.73 -2.02 -52.95
CA SER A 335 -8.83 -1.93 -54.11
C SER A 335 -8.09 -3.25 -54.37
N GLU A 336 -8.34 -3.83 -55.55
CA GLU A 336 -7.42 -4.74 -56.26
C GLU A 336 -6.19 -3.90 -56.74
N THR A 337 -5.09 -4.40 -57.32
CA THR A 337 -4.65 -5.69 -57.90
C THR A 337 -3.11 -5.78 -57.66
N SER A 338 -2.25 -6.71 -58.12
CA SER A 338 -2.32 -7.83 -59.08
C SER A 338 -1.37 -8.99 -58.70
N ALA A 339 -1.43 -10.07 -59.49
CA ALA A 339 -0.60 -11.26 -59.47
C ALA A 339 0.84 -11.11 -60.00
N GLU A 340 1.69 -12.10 -59.71
CA GLU A 340 2.18 -13.04 -60.73
C GLU A 340 2.52 -14.42 -60.10
N PHE A 341 2.46 -15.49 -60.89
CA PHE A 341 2.59 -16.88 -60.41
C PHE A 341 3.31 -17.74 -61.47
N ARG A 342 4.20 -18.66 -61.06
CA ARG A 342 4.75 -19.71 -61.93
C ARG A 342 4.83 -21.05 -61.21
N SER A 343 4.37 -22.09 -61.89
CA SER A 343 4.54 -23.51 -61.57
C SER A 343 5.97 -23.99 -61.91
N SER A 344 6.43 -25.20 -61.58
CA SER A 344 5.81 -26.43 -61.04
C SER A 344 6.80 -27.09 -60.01
N ASP A 345 6.65 -28.30 -59.46
CA ASP A 345 5.89 -29.50 -59.85
C ASP A 345 5.57 -30.46 -58.67
N ALA A 346 4.86 -31.55 -58.98
CA ALA A 346 4.17 -32.42 -58.03
C ALA A 346 5.04 -33.29 -57.08
N SER A 347 4.54 -33.50 -55.85
CA SER A 347 4.18 -34.84 -55.36
C SER A 347 3.34 -34.77 -54.08
N SER A 348 2.44 -35.72 -53.89
CA SER A 348 1.70 -35.95 -52.62
C SER A 348 2.02 -37.35 -52.12
N PRO A 349 2.14 -37.54 -50.80
CA PRO A 349 1.10 -38.34 -50.15
C PRO A 349 0.74 -37.91 -48.71
N GLY A 350 -0.53 -38.07 -48.36
CA GLY A 350 -1.05 -37.93 -46.99
C GLY A 350 -1.69 -36.57 -46.68
N PRO A 351 -2.66 -36.51 -45.76
CA PRO A 351 -3.05 -35.28 -45.11
C PRO A 351 -2.04 -34.95 -44.02
N ASP A 352 -1.35 -33.82 -44.12
CA ASP A 352 -0.58 -33.29 -43.00
C ASP A 352 -1.50 -33.03 -41.79
N PRO A 353 -1.01 -33.26 -40.56
CA PRO A 353 -1.80 -33.00 -39.36
C PRO A 353 -2.15 -31.51 -39.27
N VAL A 354 -3.37 -31.19 -38.84
CA VAL A 354 -3.76 -29.80 -38.53
C VAL A 354 -2.81 -29.28 -37.45
N ASP A 355 -2.10 -28.19 -37.73
CA ASP A 355 -1.07 -27.62 -36.84
C ASP A 355 -1.57 -27.51 -35.40
N ALA A 356 -0.87 -28.19 -34.48
CA ALA A 356 -1.13 -28.04 -33.07
C ALA A 356 -0.68 -26.64 -32.62
N PRO A 357 -1.55 -25.83 -31.96
CA PRO A 357 -1.17 -24.48 -31.57
C PRO A 357 -0.08 -24.51 -30.48
N ASP A 358 0.98 -23.73 -30.67
CA ASP A 358 2.11 -23.62 -29.71
C ASP A 358 1.61 -23.24 -28.30
N TYR A 359 1.61 -24.19 -27.38
CA TYR A 359 1.28 -23.98 -25.97
C TYR A 359 2.53 -23.55 -25.17
N GLY A 360 2.33 -22.97 -23.99
CA GLY A 360 3.40 -22.46 -23.13
C GLY A 360 3.64 -20.97 -23.33
N VAL A 361 4.91 -20.58 -23.50
CA VAL A 361 5.35 -19.17 -23.58
C VAL A 361 5.82 -18.84 -24.99
N VAL A 362 5.05 -18.06 -25.73
CA VAL A 362 5.32 -17.67 -27.11
C VAL A 362 5.69 -16.19 -27.17
N ILE A 363 6.84 -15.87 -27.76
CA ILE A 363 7.28 -14.48 -28.00
C ILE A 363 6.57 -13.96 -29.24
N THR A 364 5.90 -12.80 -29.14
CA THR A 364 5.24 -12.11 -30.25
C THR A 364 5.72 -10.67 -30.39
N ASP A 365 5.35 -10.03 -31.49
CA ASP A 365 5.54 -8.59 -31.75
C ASP A 365 4.87 -7.69 -30.70
N GLN A 366 3.78 -8.17 -30.07
CA GLN A 366 3.01 -7.46 -29.05
C GLN A 366 3.44 -7.78 -27.61
N GLY A 367 4.43 -8.64 -27.42
CA GLY A 367 4.94 -9.06 -26.11
C GLY A 367 4.90 -10.58 -25.93
N ILE A 368 4.64 -11.04 -24.71
CA ILE A 368 4.72 -12.47 -24.37
C ILE A 368 3.31 -13.05 -24.29
N CYS A 369 2.98 -13.91 -25.23
CA CYS A 369 1.74 -14.66 -25.25
C CYS A 369 1.90 -15.95 -24.45
N PHE A 370 1.23 -16.04 -23.29
CA PHE A 370 1.02 -17.28 -22.59
C PHE A 370 -0.18 -17.99 -23.22
N ARG A 371 -0.02 -19.22 -23.72
CA ARG A 371 -1.10 -20.03 -24.32
C ARG A 371 -1.28 -21.35 -23.58
N GLN A 372 -2.51 -21.71 -23.22
CA GLN A 372 -2.85 -22.95 -22.52
C GLN A 372 -4.11 -23.61 -23.12
N PRO A 373 -4.19 -24.94 -23.22
CA PRO A 373 -5.42 -25.62 -23.62
C PRO A 373 -6.43 -25.61 -22.47
N GLY A 374 -7.73 -25.56 -22.78
CA GLY A 374 -8.77 -25.61 -21.75
C GLY A 374 -10.19 -25.64 -22.31
N LEU A 375 -11.18 -25.65 -21.41
CA LEU A 375 -12.60 -25.56 -21.77
C LEU A 375 -13.14 -24.15 -21.47
N PRO A 376 -14.13 -23.63 -22.23
CA PRO A 376 -14.69 -22.30 -22.02
C PRO A 376 -15.37 -22.09 -20.65
N GLU A 377 -15.68 -23.17 -19.94
CA GLU A 377 -16.24 -23.15 -18.58
C GLU A 377 -15.19 -22.82 -17.49
N GLN A 378 -13.90 -22.88 -17.84
CA GLN A 378 -12.79 -22.73 -16.89
C GLN A 378 -12.32 -21.29 -16.73
N SER A 379 -11.67 -21.03 -15.61
CA SER A 379 -10.94 -19.80 -15.34
C SER A 379 -9.43 -20.06 -15.35
N MET A 380 -8.71 -19.31 -16.18
CA MET A 380 -7.24 -19.39 -16.26
C MET A 380 -6.60 -18.02 -16.08
N SER A 381 -5.47 -17.97 -15.37
CA SER A 381 -4.64 -16.77 -15.23
C SER A 381 -3.17 -17.13 -15.09
N ILE A 382 -2.30 -16.14 -15.29
CA ILE A 382 -0.86 -16.25 -15.01
C ILE A 382 -0.56 -15.57 -13.67
N SER A 383 0.06 -16.29 -12.74
CA SER A 383 0.63 -15.77 -11.49
C SER A 383 2.14 -15.72 -11.66
N ALA A 384 2.77 -14.55 -11.50
CA ALA A 384 4.18 -14.35 -11.85
C ALA A 384 4.86 -13.26 -11.01
N ASP A 385 6.19 -13.25 -10.97
CA ASP A 385 6.92 -12.19 -10.27
C ASP A 385 6.64 -10.78 -10.83
N PHE A 386 6.40 -10.63 -12.14
CA PHE A 386 5.98 -9.36 -12.74
C PHE A 386 4.57 -8.88 -12.34
N ASN A 387 3.73 -9.73 -11.75
CA ASN A 387 2.41 -9.35 -11.22
C ASN A 387 2.24 -9.60 -9.71
N GLY A 388 3.35 -9.77 -8.98
CA GLY A 388 3.35 -9.98 -7.54
C GLY A 388 2.80 -11.34 -7.10
N TRP A 389 2.88 -12.35 -7.96
CA TRP A 389 2.31 -13.70 -7.78
C TRP A 389 0.78 -13.72 -7.59
N SER A 390 0.08 -12.69 -8.06
CA SER A 390 -1.38 -12.63 -7.97
C SER A 390 -2.05 -13.71 -8.84
N ALA A 391 -2.93 -14.48 -8.22
CA ALA A 391 -3.72 -15.54 -8.86
C ALA A 391 -4.88 -15.04 -9.73
N SER A 392 -4.96 -13.73 -10.00
CA SER A 392 -6.01 -13.12 -10.83
C SER A 392 -5.57 -11.88 -11.62
N ALA A 393 -4.38 -11.32 -11.39
CA ALA A 393 -3.96 -10.06 -12.01
C ALA A 393 -3.72 -10.14 -13.53
N THR A 394 -3.38 -11.31 -14.07
CA THR A 394 -3.22 -11.57 -15.51
C THR A 394 -4.18 -12.68 -15.95
N PRO A 395 -5.50 -12.39 -16.09
CA PRO A 395 -6.46 -13.37 -16.57
C PRO A 395 -6.21 -13.68 -18.06
N MET A 396 -6.42 -14.94 -18.44
CA MET A 396 -6.31 -15.40 -19.83
C MET A 396 -7.70 -15.42 -20.48
N ARG A 397 -7.77 -15.08 -21.76
CA ARG A 397 -9.02 -15.04 -22.53
C ARG A 397 -9.14 -16.32 -23.37
N PHE A 398 -10.29 -16.99 -23.30
CA PHE A 398 -10.58 -18.14 -24.15
C PHE A 398 -10.86 -17.73 -25.60
N ASP A 399 -10.06 -18.24 -26.54
CA ASP A 399 -10.31 -18.21 -27.98
C ASP A 399 -11.12 -19.46 -28.38
N ARG A 400 -12.38 -19.24 -28.78
CA ARG A 400 -13.31 -20.30 -29.22
C ARG A 400 -12.94 -20.92 -30.57
N ALA A 401 -12.14 -20.25 -31.40
CA ALA A 401 -11.69 -20.79 -32.69
C ALA A 401 -10.44 -21.68 -32.54
N ARG A 402 -9.56 -21.36 -31.56
CA ARG A 402 -8.34 -22.14 -31.26
C ARG A 402 -8.50 -23.18 -30.14
N GLY A 403 -9.56 -23.08 -29.32
CA GLY A 403 -9.79 -24.00 -28.20
C GLY A 403 -8.83 -23.80 -27.02
N CYS A 404 -8.27 -22.60 -26.88
CA CYS A 404 -7.21 -22.29 -25.93
C CYS A 404 -7.43 -20.97 -25.20
N PHE A 405 -6.78 -20.81 -24.06
CA PHE A 405 -6.66 -19.56 -23.31
C PHE A 405 -5.38 -18.84 -23.73
N GLU A 406 -5.47 -17.54 -24.04
CA GLU A 406 -4.33 -16.67 -24.36
C GLU A 406 -4.26 -15.45 -23.42
N ALA A 407 -3.06 -15.05 -23.00
CA ALA A 407 -2.79 -13.74 -22.40
C ALA A 407 -1.49 -13.16 -22.95
N ILE A 408 -1.55 -11.98 -23.59
CA ILE A 408 -0.37 -11.25 -24.07
C ILE A 408 0.05 -10.24 -23.01
N VAL A 409 1.31 -10.27 -22.59
CA VAL A 409 1.90 -9.36 -21.60
C VAL A 409 3.12 -8.66 -22.20
N PRO A 410 3.12 -7.33 -22.35
CA PRO A 410 4.33 -6.60 -22.71
C PRO A 410 5.30 -6.59 -21.51
N LEU A 411 6.47 -7.18 -21.69
CA LEU A 411 7.51 -7.32 -20.66
C LEU A 411 8.86 -6.82 -21.21
N PRO A 412 9.65 -6.04 -20.45
CA PRO A 412 11.00 -5.66 -20.86
C PRO A 412 11.96 -6.86 -20.82
N PRO A 413 13.14 -6.78 -21.48
CA PRO A 413 14.19 -7.79 -21.39
C PRO A 413 14.56 -8.13 -19.93
N GLY A 414 14.70 -9.43 -19.63
CA GLY A 414 14.87 -9.90 -18.26
C GLY A 414 14.55 -11.39 -18.07
N GLN A 415 14.70 -11.87 -16.84
CA GLN A 415 14.29 -13.22 -16.44
C GLN A 415 13.02 -13.14 -15.59
N TYR A 416 12.06 -14.02 -15.87
CA TYR A 416 10.74 -14.04 -15.23
C TYR A 416 10.40 -15.43 -14.73
N ARG A 417 9.60 -15.51 -13.66
CA ARG A 417 9.06 -16.77 -13.14
C ARG A 417 7.55 -16.69 -12.97
N TYR A 418 6.88 -17.80 -13.24
CA TYR A 418 5.42 -17.88 -13.23
C TYR A 418 4.89 -19.28 -12.90
N GLN A 419 3.58 -19.32 -12.69
CA GLN A 419 2.72 -20.50 -12.60
C GLN A 419 1.41 -20.20 -13.33
N VAL A 420 0.77 -21.23 -13.89
CA VAL A 420 -0.57 -21.13 -14.46
C VAL A 420 -1.57 -21.43 -13.35
N VAL A 421 -2.51 -20.53 -13.11
CA VAL A 421 -3.63 -20.75 -12.19
C VAL A 421 -4.81 -21.25 -13.00
N ILE A 422 -5.32 -22.42 -12.64
CA ILE A 422 -6.52 -23.02 -13.24
C ILE A 422 -7.54 -23.23 -12.14
N ASP A 423 -8.71 -22.60 -12.26
CA ASP A 423 -9.83 -22.71 -11.33
C ASP A 423 -9.43 -22.44 -9.87
N GLY A 424 -8.71 -21.33 -9.69
CA GLY A 424 -8.19 -20.84 -8.42
C GLY A 424 -6.96 -21.60 -7.88
N ARG A 425 -6.42 -22.59 -8.60
CA ARG A 425 -5.28 -23.42 -8.15
C ARG A 425 -4.06 -23.22 -9.04
N SER A 426 -2.98 -22.69 -8.48
CA SER A 426 -1.68 -22.59 -9.17
C SER A 426 -1.10 -23.96 -9.50
N ARG A 427 -0.50 -24.07 -10.68
CA ARG A 427 0.17 -25.26 -11.20
C ARG A 427 1.44 -24.86 -11.96
N ILE A 428 2.36 -25.81 -12.08
CA ILE A 428 3.45 -25.73 -13.05
C ILE A 428 2.82 -25.85 -14.45
N ASP A 429 3.25 -24.98 -15.36
CA ASP A 429 2.95 -25.04 -16.79
C ASP A 429 3.62 -26.30 -17.39
N PRO A 430 2.85 -27.28 -17.91
CA PRO A 430 3.43 -28.49 -18.50
C PRO A 430 3.93 -28.26 -19.94
N TYR A 431 3.70 -27.08 -20.52
CA TYR A 431 4.13 -26.69 -21.87
C TYR A 431 5.36 -25.78 -21.86
N ASN A 432 6.02 -25.63 -20.70
CA ASN A 432 7.32 -24.97 -20.60
C ASN A 432 8.23 -25.74 -19.64
N GLU A 433 9.19 -26.47 -20.21
CA GLU A 433 10.16 -27.30 -19.47
C GLU A 433 11.10 -26.47 -18.57
N ALA A 434 11.31 -25.19 -18.89
CA ALA A 434 12.20 -24.33 -18.12
C ALA A 434 11.61 -24.02 -16.73
N THR A 435 12.25 -24.55 -15.69
CA THR A 435 11.84 -24.39 -14.30
C THR A 435 13.01 -24.02 -13.39
N VAL A 436 12.70 -23.34 -12.28
CA VAL A 436 13.62 -23.01 -11.18
C VAL A 436 13.04 -23.58 -9.89
N THR A 437 13.85 -24.39 -9.20
CA THR A 437 13.55 -24.92 -7.86
C THR A 437 13.97 -23.92 -6.79
N GLY A 438 13.05 -23.53 -5.91
CA GLY A 438 13.35 -22.67 -4.76
C GLY A 438 14.05 -23.41 -3.63
N GLU A 439 14.55 -22.67 -2.64
CA GLU A 439 15.27 -23.19 -1.45
C GLU A 439 14.41 -24.18 -0.62
N THR A 440 13.08 -24.07 -0.72
CA THR A 440 12.08 -24.97 -0.12
C THR A 440 11.82 -26.26 -0.92
N GLY A 441 12.52 -26.47 -2.05
CA GLY A 441 12.32 -27.62 -2.94
C GLY A 441 11.15 -27.50 -3.93
N SER A 442 10.39 -26.40 -3.92
CA SER A 442 9.26 -26.19 -4.84
C SER A 442 9.71 -25.59 -6.18
N SER A 443 9.34 -26.23 -7.30
CA SER A 443 9.62 -25.74 -8.66
C SER A 443 8.59 -24.72 -9.15
N THR A 444 9.05 -23.76 -9.95
CA THR A 444 8.26 -22.73 -10.66
C THR A 444 8.76 -22.62 -12.09
N ASN A 445 7.90 -22.33 -13.08
CA ASN A 445 8.34 -22.15 -14.46
C ASN A 445 9.08 -20.82 -14.62
N CYS A 446 9.96 -20.73 -15.60
CA CYS A 446 10.69 -19.51 -15.93
C CYS A 446 10.83 -19.31 -17.43
N PHE A 447 11.20 -18.09 -17.83
CA PHE A 447 11.66 -17.77 -19.19
C PHE A 447 12.60 -16.57 -19.15
N THR A 448 13.37 -16.38 -20.23
CA THR A 448 14.29 -15.24 -20.39
C THR A 448 13.96 -14.49 -21.67
N LEU A 449 13.80 -13.18 -21.58
CA LEU A 449 13.66 -12.28 -22.72
C LEU A 449 15.00 -11.60 -22.99
N ALA A 450 15.58 -11.87 -24.16
CA ALA A 450 16.79 -11.21 -24.62
C ALA A 450 16.51 -9.72 -24.94
N PRO A 451 17.54 -8.85 -24.88
CA PRO A 451 17.43 -7.49 -25.42
C PRO A 451 17.20 -7.53 -26.93
N THR A 452 16.22 -6.76 -27.42
CA THR A 452 16.09 -6.48 -28.85
C THR A 452 17.30 -5.66 -29.31
N THR A 453 18.05 -6.18 -30.28
CA THR A 453 19.22 -5.53 -30.91
C THR A 453 18.83 -4.61 -32.05
#